data_AF-A0A0E4B145-F1
#
_entry.id   AF-A0A0E4B145-F1
#
_cell.length_a   1.000
_cell.length_b   1.000
_cell.length_c   1.000
_cell.angle_alpha   90.00
_cell.angle_beta   90.00
_cell.angle_gamma   90.00
#
_symmetry.space_group_name_H-M   'P 1'
#
loop_
_entity.id
_entity.type
_entity.pdbx_description
1 polymer ?
#
loop_
_entity_poly.entity_id
_entity_poly.type
_entity_poly.pdbx_seq_one_letter_code
_entity_poly.pdbx_strand_id
1 'polypeptide(L)' 'YMNLFNTELRREFDHLAKFLGMAVDYAKKLNWNCTFFIEPKPKEPTTHQYDSDAAACMAFLRTYGLEETFKLNIETN' A
#
# COMPACT_ATOMS: atom_id res chain seq x y z
N TYR A 1 -11.43 4.84 1.43
CA TYR A 1 -12.88 4.66 1.63
C TYR A 1 -13.69 5.90 1.26
N MET A 2 -15.02 5.73 1.07
CA MET A 2 -15.98 6.86 0.89
C MET A 2 -16.62 7.32 2.20
N ASN A 3 -16.95 6.39 3.10
CA ASN A 3 -17.61 6.70 4.36
C ASN A 3 -17.01 5.83 5.47
N LEU A 4 -16.59 6.44 6.58
CA LEU A 4 -16.02 5.67 7.68
C LEU A 4 -17.05 4.80 8.41
N PHE A 5 -18.33 5.21 8.44
CA PHE A 5 -19.40 4.48 9.15
C PHE A 5 -19.67 3.07 8.61
N ASN A 6 -19.22 2.77 7.39
CA ASN A 6 -19.35 1.45 6.78
C ASN A 6 -18.01 0.82 6.39
N THR A 7 -16.90 1.34 6.93
CA THR A 7 -15.54 0.90 6.60
C THR A 7 -14.88 0.28 7.84
N GLU A 8 -14.38 -0.95 7.71
CA GLU A 8 -13.57 -1.58 8.76
C GLU A 8 -12.09 -1.44 8.38
N LEU A 9 -11.48 -0.35 8.87
CA LEU A 9 -10.14 0.08 8.42
C LEU A 9 -9.08 -0.99 8.61
N ARG A 10 -9.05 -1.61 9.80
CA ARG A 10 -8.01 -2.57 10.14
C ARG A 10 -8.06 -3.77 9.19
N ARG A 11 -9.26 -4.30 8.96
CA ARG A 11 -9.48 -5.39 8.01
C ARG A 11 -9.07 -5.02 6.59
N GLU A 12 -9.37 -3.81 6.13
CA GLU A 12 -8.97 -3.38 4.79
C GLU A 12 -7.45 -3.22 4.66
N PHE A 13 -6.77 -2.67 5.68
CA PHE A 13 -5.29 -2.63 5.72
C PHE A 13 -4.68 -4.04 5.73
N ASP A 14 -5.22 -4.96 6.55
CA ASP A 14 -4.76 -6.35 6.62
C ASP A 14 -4.93 -7.06 5.26
N HIS A 15 -6.04 -6.82 4.56
CA HIS A 15 -6.27 -7.35 3.23
C HIS A 15 -5.30 -6.75 2.19
N LEU A 16 -5.06 -5.44 2.22
CA LEU A 16 -4.12 -4.78 1.32
C LEU A 16 -2.71 -5.34 1.51
N ALA A 17 -2.24 -5.45 2.75
CA ALA A 17 -0.93 -6.00 3.06
C ALA A 17 -0.79 -7.45 2.59
N LYS A 18 -1.82 -8.28 2.82
CA LYS A 18 -1.85 -9.66 2.31
C LYS A 18 -1.77 -9.72 0.79
N PHE A 19 -2.51 -8.86 0.09
CA PHE A 19 -2.49 -8.79 -1.37
C PHE A 19 -1.10 -8.41 -1.90
N LEU A 20 -0.49 -7.37 -1.34
CA LEU A 20 0.87 -6.94 -1.71
C LEU A 20 1.91 -8.04 -1.44
N GLY A 21 1.83 -8.72 -0.29
CA GLY A 21 2.68 -9.86 0.03
C GLY A 21 2.54 -11.00 -0.99
N MET A 22 1.31 -11.32 -1.40
CA MET A 22 1.06 -12.32 -2.45
C MET A 22 1.68 -11.93 -3.80
N ALA A 23 1.63 -10.65 -4.17
CA ALA A 23 2.26 -10.15 -5.40
C ALA A 23 3.79 -10.30 -5.34
N VAL A 24 4.40 -9.97 -4.21
CA VAL A 24 5.84 -10.14 -3.95
C VAL A 24 6.24 -11.61 -4.04
N ASP A 25 5.51 -12.50 -3.37
CA ASP A 25 5.79 -13.95 -3.39
C ASP A 25 5.67 -14.52 -4.81
N TYR A 26 4.71 -14.03 -5.60
CA TYR A 26 4.56 -14.44 -6.98
C TYR A 26 5.73 -13.98 -7.86
N ALA A 27 6.19 -12.74 -7.72
CA ALA A 27 7.38 -12.27 -8.43
C ALA A 27 8.63 -13.09 -8.06
N LYS A 28 8.80 -13.44 -6.78
CA LYS A 28 9.88 -14.33 -6.32
C LYS A 28 9.81 -15.72 -6.98
N LYS A 29 8.62 -16.31 -7.08
CA LYS A 29 8.41 -17.61 -7.77
C LYS A 29 8.85 -17.58 -9.24
N LEU A 30 8.71 -16.45 -9.89
CA LEU A 30 9.14 -16.25 -11.29
C LEU A 30 10.63 -15.90 -11.42
N ASN A 31 11.37 -15.81 -10.31
CA ASN A 31 12.72 -15.21 -10.26
C ASN A 31 12.76 -13.82 -10.89
N TRP A 32 11.66 -13.07 -10.80
CA TRP A 32 11.58 -11.75 -11.38
C TRP A 32 12.15 -10.72 -10.41
N ASN A 33 13.30 -10.16 -10.78
CA ASN A 33 13.93 -9.07 -10.05
C ASN A 33 13.34 -7.71 -10.51
N CYS A 34 12.25 -7.30 -9.90
CA CYS A 34 11.63 -5.99 -10.12
C CYS A 34 11.63 -5.15 -8.84
N THR A 35 11.45 -3.83 -9.00
CA THR A 35 11.21 -2.93 -7.87
C THR A 35 9.71 -2.71 -7.75
N PHE A 36 9.16 -2.96 -6.56
CA PHE A 36 7.77 -2.62 -6.28
C PHE A 36 7.66 -1.17 -5.80
N PHE A 37 6.59 -0.49 -6.21
CA PHE A 37 6.31 0.88 -5.80
C PHE A 37 4.91 0.98 -5.19
N ILE A 38 4.77 1.81 -4.15
CA ILE A 38 3.50 2.39 -3.71
C ILE A 38 3.54 3.88 -4.04
N GLU A 39 2.48 4.38 -4.65
CA GLU A 39 2.34 5.79 -4.99
C GLU A 39 1.43 6.48 -3.99
N PRO A 40 1.92 7.43 -3.18
CA PRO A 40 1.05 8.14 -2.27
C PRO A 40 0.08 9.06 -3.01
N LYS A 41 -1.19 9.02 -2.62
CA LYS A 41 -2.23 9.93 -3.08
C LYS A 41 -3.24 10.16 -1.96
N PRO A 42 -3.54 11.41 -1.57
CA PRO A 42 -4.38 11.68 -0.39
C PRO A 42 -5.85 11.30 -0.59
N LYS A 43 -6.35 11.45 -1.82
CA LYS A 43 -7.77 11.30 -2.20
C LYS A 43 -7.92 11.28 -3.73
N GLU A 44 -9.15 10.97 -4.18
CA GLU A 44 -9.65 10.87 -5.57
C GLU A 44 -9.51 9.49 -6.26
N PRO A 45 -10.63 8.75 -6.45
CA PRO A 45 -12.04 9.15 -6.27
C PRO A 45 -12.55 9.01 -4.84
N THR A 46 -11.78 8.43 -3.93
CA THR A 46 -12.23 8.19 -2.55
C THR A 46 -12.06 9.41 -1.65
N THR A 47 -12.89 9.53 -0.62
CA THR A 47 -12.79 10.57 0.42
C THR A 47 -11.45 10.54 1.16
N HIS A 48 -10.93 9.34 1.44
CA HIS A 48 -9.59 9.13 2.00
C HIS A 48 -8.99 7.87 1.36
N GLN A 49 -7.85 8.02 0.69
CA GLN A 49 -7.03 6.89 0.24
C GLN A 49 -6.03 6.52 1.36
N TYR A 50 -5.76 5.22 1.51
CA TYR A 50 -4.97 4.67 2.62
C TYR A 50 -3.49 5.04 2.53
N ASP A 51 -3.00 5.09 1.31
CA ASP A 51 -1.71 5.56 0.86
C ASP A 51 -1.68 7.09 0.76
N SER A 52 -2.10 7.81 1.80
CA SER A 52 -2.43 9.24 1.67
C SER A 52 -1.23 10.16 1.41
N ASP A 53 -0.07 9.84 1.97
CA ASP A 53 1.18 10.56 1.81
C ASP A 53 2.38 9.62 2.06
N ALA A 54 3.60 10.13 1.87
CA ALA A 54 4.81 9.34 2.06
C ALA A 54 4.93 8.77 3.49
N ALA A 55 4.53 9.51 4.52
CA ALA A 55 4.64 9.07 5.90
C ALA A 55 3.63 7.96 6.22
N ALA A 56 2.37 8.09 5.76
CA ALA A 56 1.34 7.07 5.88
C ALA A 56 1.73 5.78 5.15
N CYS A 57 2.25 5.89 3.91
CA CYS A 57 2.77 4.75 3.16
C CYS A 57 3.92 4.05 3.91
N MET A 58 4.89 4.81 4.42
CA MET A 58 6.01 4.22 5.17
C MET A 58 5.56 3.58 6.49
N ALA A 59 4.58 4.15 7.18
CA ALA A 59 4.01 3.57 8.39
C ALA A 59 3.31 2.24 8.08
N PHE A 60 2.50 2.20 7.02
CA PHE A 60 1.87 0.97 6.55
C PHE A 60 2.91 -0.10 6.20
N LEU A 61 3.91 0.25 5.38
CA LEU A 61 4.94 -0.70 4.95
C LEU A 61 5.70 -1.30 6.15
N ARG A 62 6.13 -0.47 7.11
CA ARG A 62 6.81 -0.93 8.33
C ARG A 62 5.91 -1.79 9.23
N THR A 63 4.62 -1.46 9.32
CA THR A 63 3.66 -2.21 10.13
C THR A 63 3.53 -3.66 9.63
N TYR A 64 3.65 -3.88 8.33
CA TYR A 64 3.49 -5.20 7.70
C TYR A 64 4.80 -5.84 7.22
N GLY A 65 5.97 -5.26 7.53
CA GLY A 65 7.29 -5.80 7.16
C GLY A 65 7.57 -5.76 5.65
N LEU A 66 7.07 -4.74 4.95
CA LEU A 66 7.17 -4.56 3.50
C LEU A 66 8.13 -3.44 3.08
N GLU A 67 8.71 -2.72 4.04
CA GLU A 67 9.56 -1.54 3.82
C GLU A 67 10.84 -1.81 3.04
N GLU A 68 11.39 -3.02 3.15
CA GLU A 68 12.59 -3.42 2.38
C GLU A 68 12.24 -3.91 0.97
N THR A 69 10.96 -4.12 0.68
CA THR A 69 10.50 -4.64 -0.63
C THR A 69 9.93 -3.55 -1.53
N PHE A 70 9.27 -2.54 -0.95
CA PHE A 70 8.61 -1.47 -1.68
C PHE A 70 9.39 -0.16 -1.56
N LYS A 71 9.38 0.62 -2.64
CA LYS A 71 9.78 2.03 -2.65
C LYS A 71 8.57 2.93 -2.86
N LEU A 72 8.74 4.23 -2.69
CA LEU A 72 7.69 5.21 -2.98
C LEU A 72 7.85 5.76 -4.39
N ASN A 73 6.75 5.82 -5.15
CA ASN A 73 6.64 6.62 -6.36
C ASN A 73 6.00 7.95 -5.98
N ILE A 74 6.74 9.06 -5.98
CA ILE A 74 6.23 10.34 -5.48
C ILE A 74 5.71 11.18 -6.66
N GLU A 75 4.41 11.48 -6.64
CA GLU A 75 3.77 12.45 -7.54
C GLU A 75 3.77 13.85 -6.90
N THR A 76 3.88 14.90 -7.73
CA THR A 76 3.97 16.30 -7.27
C THR A 76 2.61 16.98 -7.06
N ASN A 77 1.56 16.49 -7.71
CA ASN A 77 0.24 17.15 -7.81
C ASN A 77 -0.50 17.23 -6.47
#